data_AF-A0A2V8X6N3-F1
#
_entry.id   AF-A0A2V8X6N3-F1
#
_cell.length_a   1.000
_cell.length_b   1.000
_cell.length_c   1.000
_cell.angle_alpha   90.00
_cell.angle_beta   90.00
_cell.angle_gamma   90.00
#
_symmetry.space_group_name_H-M   'P 1'
#
loop_
_entity.id
_entity.type
_entity.pdbx_description
1 polymer ?
#
loop_
_entity_poly.entity_id
_entity_poly.type
_entity_poly.pdbx_seq_one_letter_code
_entity_poly.pdbx_strand_id
1 'polypeptide(L)'
;MKRVKEVELEFGRKLDNALADILQDLGYPLPESHQVKASLLDSNGRKKRGNASADNWSPVLGRIEIRFEPVAQEQKQINSRLSQTAEKESPAKAEKLSKDIAGVLPAEADLLIALDRAEARPGWNFVPLKKFRDEILPQEHLPSLANTDVHHRSVLESAIEKKFVLVGKVPNPKSPQFPVTTIRLNRLMPEVKAVLGQNASSDLDFHPVEISGEPLSATILRERR
;
A
#
# COMPACT_ATOMS: atom_id res chain seq x y z
N MET A 1 -9.39 -13.89 -36.64
CA MET A 1 -8.23 -13.96 -35.70
C MET A 1 -8.77 -13.92 -34.29
N LYS A 2 -8.43 -14.92 -33.46
CA LYS A 2 -8.91 -14.98 -32.07
C LYS A 2 -8.21 -13.91 -31.23
N ARG A 3 -8.93 -13.30 -30.30
CA ARG A 3 -8.34 -12.36 -29.34
C ARG A 3 -7.68 -13.12 -28.19
N VAL A 4 -6.67 -12.53 -27.57
CA VAL A 4 -5.97 -13.10 -26.40
C VAL A 4 -6.97 -13.49 -25.29
N LYS A 5 -8.01 -12.69 -25.02
CA LYS A 5 -9.06 -13.02 -24.04
C LYS A 5 -9.85 -14.28 -24.36
N GLU A 6 -10.15 -14.52 -25.64
CA GLU A 6 -10.92 -15.70 -26.07
C GLU A 6 -10.08 -16.96 -25.90
N VAL A 7 -8.79 -16.87 -26.21
CA VAL A 7 -7.82 -17.96 -26.00
C VAL A 7 -7.64 -18.23 -24.51
N GLU A 8 -7.46 -17.19 -23.67
CA GLU A 8 -7.40 -17.34 -22.20
C GLU A 8 -8.65 -18.04 -21.63
N LEU A 9 -9.84 -17.67 -22.12
CA LEU A 9 -11.11 -18.27 -21.69
C LEU A 9 -11.25 -19.74 -22.15
N GLU A 10 -10.88 -20.05 -23.39
CA GLU A 10 -10.90 -21.43 -23.91
C GLU A 10 -9.91 -22.33 -23.14
N PHE A 11 -8.71 -21.82 -22.83
CA PHE A 11 -7.75 -22.53 -22.00
C PHE A 11 -8.27 -22.77 -20.59
N GLY A 12 -8.84 -21.73 -19.96
CA GLY A 12 -9.45 -21.86 -18.63
C GLY A 12 -10.51 -22.96 -18.58
N ARG A 13 -11.46 -22.95 -19.52
CA ARG A 13 -12.55 -23.95 -19.60
C ARG A 13 -12.05 -25.38 -19.86
N LYS A 14 -11.04 -25.56 -20.71
CA LYS A 14 -10.50 -26.89 -21.02
C LYS A 14 -9.66 -27.47 -19.89
N LEU A 15 -8.98 -26.59 -19.14
CA LEU A 15 -8.08 -26.98 -18.05
C LEU A 15 -8.79 -27.08 -16.70
N ASP A 16 -9.98 -26.49 -16.55
CA ASP A 16 -10.77 -26.50 -15.31
C ASP A 16 -10.95 -27.93 -14.80
N ASN A 17 -11.55 -28.81 -15.62
CA ASN A 17 -11.82 -30.19 -15.23
C ASN A 17 -10.54 -31.01 -15.13
N ALA A 18 -9.64 -30.90 -16.11
CA ALA A 18 -8.42 -31.72 -16.17
C ALA A 18 -7.45 -31.41 -15.01
N LEU A 19 -7.32 -30.15 -14.61
CA LEU A 19 -6.45 -29.78 -13.49
C LEU A 19 -7.11 -30.07 -12.14
N ALA A 20 -8.44 -29.93 -12.04
CA ALA A 20 -9.16 -30.32 -10.84
C ALA A 20 -8.97 -31.81 -10.54
N ASP A 21 -9.14 -32.68 -11.54
CA ASP A 21 -8.96 -34.12 -11.41
C ASP A 21 -7.52 -34.48 -10.99
N ILE A 22 -6.51 -33.89 -11.66
CA ILE A 22 -5.09 -34.15 -11.34
C ILE A 22 -4.74 -33.70 -9.91
N LEU A 23 -5.23 -32.54 -9.47
CA LEU A 23 -4.92 -32.02 -8.14
C LEU A 23 -5.63 -32.82 -7.04
N GLN A 24 -6.84 -33.31 -7.32
CA GLN A 24 -7.55 -34.23 -6.44
C GLN A 24 -6.82 -35.57 -6.31
N ASP A 25 -6.34 -36.14 -7.42
CA ASP A 25 -5.53 -37.36 -7.44
C ASP A 25 -4.19 -37.20 -6.69
N LEU A 26 -3.60 -36.01 -6.72
CA LEU A 26 -2.37 -35.68 -6.00
C LEU A 26 -2.62 -35.28 -4.53
N GLY A 27 -3.87 -35.31 -4.06
CA GLY A 27 -4.23 -35.05 -2.66
C GLY A 27 -4.26 -33.57 -2.26
N TYR A 28 -4.34 -32.65 -3.22
CA TYR A 28 -4.50 -31.21 -2.96
C TYR A 28 -5.99 -30.83 -3.01
N PRO A 29 -6.62 -30.52 -1.86
CA PRO A 29 -8.02 -30.13 -1.85
C PRO A 29 -8.20 -28.74 -2.49
N LEU A 30 -8.89 -28.70 -3.64
CA LEU A 30 -9.44 -27.47 -4.20
C LEU A 30 -10.78 -27.17 -3.50
N PRO A 31 -11.04 -25.93 -3.08
CA PRO A 31 -12.35 -25.57 -2.53
C PRO A 31 -13.51 -25.78 -3.55
N GLU A 32 -14.78 -25.74 -3.14
CA GLU A 32 -15.86 -26.29 -3.98
C GLU A 32 -16.28 -25.41 -5.19
N SER A 33 -15.82 -24.16 -5.28
CA SER A 33 -16.14 -23.24 -6.37
C SER A 33 -14.89 -22.61 -7.00
N HIS A 34 -14.10 -23.36 -7.76
CA HIS A 34 -12.92 -22.81 -8.46
C HIS A 34 -13.26 -22.41 -9.88
N GLN A 35 -12.65 -21.31 -10.32
CA GLN A 35 -12.52 -21.00 -11.73
C GLN A 35 -11.04 -20.99 -12.09
N VAL A 36 -10.65 -21.87 -13.01
CA VAL A 36 -9.33 -21.84 -13.61
C VAL A 36 -9.22 -20.65 -14.56
N LYS A 37 -8.28 -19.76 -14.25
CA LYS A 37 -7.96 -18.58 -15.06
C LYS A 37 -6.58 -18.75 -15.68
N ALA A 38 -6.54 -18.88 -16.99
CA ALA A 38 -5.30 -18.85 -17.77
C ALA A 38 -4.95 -17.40 -18.15
N SER A 39 -3.70 -17.00 -17.97
CA SER A 39 -3.16 -15.74 -18.46
C SER A 39 -1.96 -15.97 -19.36
N LEU A 40 -1.91 -15.28 -20.50
CA LEU A 40 -0.82 -15.38 -21.48
C LEU A 40 0.24 -14.32 -21.18
N LEU A 41 1.44 -14.75 -20.80
CA LEU A 41 2.59 -13.89 -20.53
C LEU A 41 3.57 -13.90 -21.71
N ASP A 42 4.10 -12.73 -22.01
CA ASP A 42 5.20 -12.56 -22.96
C ASP A 42 6.54 -13.07 -22.38
N SER A 43 7.57 -13.14 -23.21
CA SER A 43 8.95 -13.48 -22.85
C SER A 43 9.51 -12.69 -21.66
N ASN A 44 9.08 -11.43 -21.52
CA ASN A 44 9.47 -10.54 -20.42
C ASN A 44 8.62 -10.70 -19.15
N GLY A 45 7.74 -11.71 -19.06
CA GLY A 45 6.84 -11.92 -17.93
C GLY A 45 5.70 -10.88 -17.84
N ARG A 46 5.45 -10.12 -18.91
CA ARG A 46 4.35 -9.15 -18.97
C ARG A 46 3.10 -9.80 -19.55
N LYS A 47 1.96 -9.70 -18.85
CA LYS A 47 0.66 -10.15 -19.38
C LYS A 47 0.32 -9.42 -20.69
N LYS A 48 -0.03 -10.19 -21.72
CA LYS A 48 -0.48 -9.62 -23.01
C LYS A 48 -1.82 -8.92 -22.83
N ARG A 49 -2.01 -7.80 -23.55
CA ARG A 49 -3.28 -7.07 -23.52
C ARG A 49 -4.38 -7.96 -24.09
N GLY A 50 -5.47 -8.12 -23.34
CA GLY A 50 -6.54 -9.01 -23.74
C GLY A 50 -7.27 -8.68 -25.05
N ASN A 51 -7.13 -7.44 -25.54
CA ASN A 51 -7.67 -7.00 -26.82
C ASN A 51 -6.68 -7.17 -28.00
N ALA A 52 -5.46 -7.65 -27.74
CA ALA A 52 -4.48 -7.93 -28.78
C ALA A 52 -4.85 -9.22 -29.54
N SER A 53 -4.34 -9.35 -30.77
CA SER A 53 -4.42 -10.62 -31.51
C SER A 53 -3.61 -11.70 -30.80
N ALA A 54 -4.14 -12.91 -30.74
CA ALA A 54 -3.46 -14.08 -30.20
C ALA A 54 -2.19 -14.45 -31.00
N ASP A 55 -2.12 -14.06 -32.27
CA ASP A 55 -0.96 -14.31 -33.14
C ASP A 55 0.31 -13.57 -32.69
N ASN A 56 0.18 -12.55 -31.83
CA ASN A 56 1.29 -11.80 -31.23
C ASN A 56 1.87 -12.49 -29.97
N TRP A 57 1.44 -13.72 -29.70
CA TRP A 57 1.93 -14.54 -28.60
C TRP A 57 2.36 -15.90 -29.15
N SER A 58 3.56 -16.35 -28.76
CA SER A 58 4.06 -17.66 -29.15
C SER A 58 4.27 -18.53 -27.92
N PRO A 59 3.91 -19.83 -27.97
CA PRO A 59 4.11 -20.75 -26.86
C PRO A 59 5.58 -21.09 -26.60
N VAL A 60 6.46 -20.83 -27.59
CA VAL A 60 7.91 -21.09 -27.49
C VAL A 60 8.61 -20.00 -26.67
N LEU A 61 8.20 -18.74 -26.83
CA LEU A 61 8.83 -17.59 -26.13
C LEU A 61 8.00 -17.10 -24.94
N GLY A 62 6.70 -17.37 -24.95
CA GLY A 62 5.76 -16.99 -23.89
C GLY A 62 5.56 -18.07 -22.85
N ARG A 63 4.86 -17.72 -21.77
CA ARG A 63 4.45 -18.66 -20.72
C ARG A 63 2.95 -18.53 -20.46
N ILE A 64 2.31 -19.63 -20.08
CA ILE A 64 0.92 -19.63 -19.63
C ILE A 64 0.96 -19.74 -18.10
N GLU A 65 0.37 -18.76 -17.43
CA GLU A 65 0.18 -18.83 -15.98
C GLU A 65 -1.26 -19.24 -15.69
N ILE A 66 -1.43 -20.24 -14.84
CA ILE A 66 -2.72 -20.78 -14.47
C ILE A 66 -2.93 -20.50 -12.99
N ARG A 67 -4.04 -19.84 -12.67
CA ARG A 67 -4.42 -19.54 -11.28
C ARG A 67 -5.82 -20.06 -11.00
N PHE A 68 -6.00 -20.61 -9.81
CA PHE A 68 -7.29 -21.01 -9.28
C PHE A 68 -7.83 -19.84 -8.45
N GLU A 69 -8.94 -19.26 -8.91
CA GLU A 69 -9.62 -18.18 -8.20
C GLU A 69 -10.93 -18.76 -7.62
N PRO A 70 -11.24 -18.56 -6.33
CA PRO A 70 -12.53 -18.97 -5.79
C PRO A 70 -13.62 -18.10 -6.42
N VAL A 71 -14.58 -18.73 -7.07
CA VAL A 71 -15.83 -18.12 -7.54
C VAL A 71 -16.65 -17.81 -6.30
N ALA A 72 -16.41 -16.63 -5.73
CA ALA A 72 -17.43 -15.99 -4.91
C ALA A 72 -18.67 -15.83 -5.79
N GLN A 73 -19.80 -16.40 -5.37
CA GLN A 73 -21.09 -16.06 -5.94
C GLN A 73 -21.21 -14.53 -5.96
N GLU A 74 -21.51 -13.98 -7.13
CA GLU A 74 -21.53 -12.56 -7.40
C GLU A 74 -22.38 -11.79 -6.38
N GLN A 75 -21.76 -10.96 -5.54
CA GLN A 75 -22.41 -9.74 -5.07
C GLN A 75 -22.11 -8.62 -6.07
N LYS A 76 -22.83 -8.66 -7.18
CA LYS A 76 -22.86 -7.57 -8.15
C LYS A 76 -24.29 -7.07 -8.32
N GLN A 77 -24.77 -6.33 -7.32
CA GLN A 77 -25.79 -5.29 -7.43
C GLN A 77 -26.00 -4.70 -6.04
N ILE A 78 -25.53 -3.47 -5.79
CA ILE A 78 -26.21 -2.33 -5.12
C ILE A 78 -25.24 -1.15 -5.29
N ASN A 79 -25.08 -0.72 -6.54
CA ASN A 79 -24.76 0.68 -6.85
C ASN A 79 -25.89 1.17 -7.74
N SER A 80 -27.10 1.21 -7.18
CA SER A 80 -28.17 2.06 -7.72
C SER A 80 -29.22 2.35 -6.65
N ARG A 81 -29.37 3.64 -6.36
CA ARG A 81 -30.52 4.34 -5.76
C ARG A 81 -30.71 4.27 -4.24
N LEU A 82 -30.27 5.38 -3.62
CA LEU A 82 -31.05 6.20 -2.68
C LEU A 82 -32.45 5.67 -2.34
N SER A 83 -32.66 5.31 -1.06
CA SER A 83 -33.81 5.71 -0.24
C SER A 83 -33.57 5.31 1.22
N GLN A 84 -33.55 6.33 2.08
CA GLN A 84 -33.94 6.41 3.50
C GLN A 84 -34.67 5.15 4.04
N THR A 85 -34.43 4.66 5.27
CA THR A 85 -34.86 5.28 6.54
C THR A 85 -34.33 4.44 7.74
N ALA A 86 -34.12 5.12 8.87
CA ALA A 86 -33.99 4.69 10.28
C ALA A 86 -34.61 3.32 10.68
N GLU A 87 -34.26 2.59 11.76
CA GLU A 87 -33.73 2.92 13.09
C GLU A 87 -33.48 1.61 13.90
N LYS A 88 -32.48 1.61 14.82
CA LYS A 88 -32.36 0.88 16.13
C LYS A 88 -32.39 -0.67 16.15
N GLU A 89 -31.62 -1.42 16.95
CA GLU A 89 -30.95 -1.18 18.25
C GLU A 89 -29.92 -2.31 18.52
N SER A 90 -28.74 -1.98 19.04
CA SER A 90 -27.81 -2.89 19.76
C SER A 90 -28.21 -2.95 21.26
N PRO A 91 -27.66 -3.79 22.17
CA PRO A 91 -26.21 -3.84 22.55
C PRO A 91 -25.69 -5.25 22.96
N ALA A 92 -24.40 -5.58 22.90
CA ALA A 92 -23.34 -5.37 23.92
C ALA A 92 -22.27 -6.47 23.66
N LYS A 93 -20.96 -6.39 23.91
CA LYS A 93 -20.02 -5.38 24.38
C LYS A 93 -18.63 -6.01 24.21
N ALA A 94 -17.79 -5.42 23.37
CA ALA A 94 -16.34 -5.56 23.44
C ALA A 94 -15.74 -4.23 22.99
N GLU A 95 -15.84 -3.24 23.87
CA GLU A 95 -15.05 -2.02 23.81
C GLU A 95 -13.56 -2.38 23.94
N LYS A 96 -12.73 -1.94 23.00
CA LYS A 96 -11.56 -1.11 23.34
C LYS A 96 -10.94 -0.45 22.10
N LEU A 97 -11.19 0.86 22.04
CA LEU A 97 -10.33 1.94 21.54
C LEU A 97 -9.63 1.77 20.18
N SER A 98 -10.16 2.45 19.18
CA SER A 98 -9.43 3.57 18.55
C SER A 98 -10.39 4.44 17.75
N LYS A 99 -10.48 5.70 18.17
CA LYS A 99 -11.17 6.82 17.54
C LYS A 99 -11.03 6.80 16.01
N ASP A 100 -12.13 7.05 15.31
CA ASP A 100 -12.10 7.69 14.00
C ASP A 100 -11.30 8.99 14.14
N ILE A 101 -10.03 8.95 13.76
CA ILE A 101 -9.21 10.14 13.65
C ILE A 101 -9.51 10.73 12.27
N ALA A 102 -10.40 11.74 12.26
CA ALA A 102 -10.50 12.78 11.25
C ALA A 102 -10.30 12.35 9.78
N GLY A 103 -11.16 11.48 9.24
CA GLY A 103 -11.20 11.20 7.79
C GLY A 103 -10.06 10.36 7.22
N VAL A 104 -9.18 9.82 8.07
CA VAL A 104 -8.12 8.90 7.68
C VAL A 104 -8.64 7.46 7.78
N LEU A 105 -8.51 6.69 6.70
CA LEU A 105 -8.88 5.27 6.72
C LEU A 105 -7.90 4.50 7.61
N PRO A 106 -8.33 3.43 8.30
CA PRO A 106 -7.44 2.66 9.19
C PRO A 106 -6.23 2.08 8.44
N ALA A 107 -6.41 1.69 7.17
CA ALA A 107 -5.31 1.25 6.30
C ALA A 107 -4.32 2.38 5.97
N GLU A 108 -4.79 3.62 5.80
CA GLU A 108 -3.91 4.77 5.58
C GLU A 108 -3.16 5.13 6.87
N ALA A 109 -3.81 5.01 8.03
CA ALA A 109 -3.15 5.24 9.32
C ALA A 109 -1.99 4.24 9.55
N ASP A 110 -2.23 2.96 9.28
CA ASP A 110 -1.21 1.92 9.33
C ASP A 110 -0.05 2.20 8.35
N LEU A 111 -0.36 2.65 7.13
CA LEU A 111 0.65 3.06 6.14
C LEU A 111 1.54 4.21 6.66
N LEU A 112 0.94 5.21 7.31
CA LEU A 112 1.66 6.36 7.87
C LEU A 112 2.59 5.93 9.01
N ILE A 113 2.14 5.02 9.88
CA ILE A 113 2.98 4.45 10.95
C ILE A 113 4.16 3.67 10.36
N ALA A 114 3.92 2.83 9.33
CA ALA A 114 4.98 2.10 8.64
C ALA A 114 6.01 3.06 8.00
N LEU A 115 5.54 4.16 7.40
CA LEU A 115 6.40 5.14 6.78
C LEU A 115 7.23 5.91 7.81
N ASP A 116 6.65 6.28 8.95
CA ASP A 116 7.37 6.93 10.05
C ASP A 116 8.48 6.03 10.61
N ARG A 117 8.20 4.74 10.80
CA ARG A 117 9.22 3.74 11.19
C ARG A 117 10.31 3.57 10.13
N ALA A 118 9.95 3.62 8.85
CA ALA A 118 10.90 3.55 7.74
C ALA A 118 11.82 4.78 7.72
N GLU A 119 11.29 5.98 7.98
CA GLU A 119 12.07 7.22 8.09
C GLU A 119 12.98 7.22 9.33
N ALA A 120 12.56 6.58 10.43
CA ALA A 120 13.34 6.48 11.66
C ALA A 120 14.54 5.52 11.58
N ARG A 121 14.69 4.74 10.49
CA ARG A 121 15.81 3.80 10.33
C ARG A 121 17.13 4.56 10.14
N PRO A 122 18.13 4.36 11.03
CA PRO A 122 19.40 5.06 10.93
C PRO A 122 20.14 4.68 9.63
N GLY A 123 20.64 5.69 8.92
CA GLY A 123 21.38 5.53 7.66
C GLY A 123 20.55 5.73 6.37
N TRP A 124 19.25 6.00 6.47
CA TRP A 124 18.40 6.30 5.32
C TRP A 124 18.10 7.80 5.26
N ASN A 125 18.74 8.52 4.31
CA ASN A 125 18.44 9.95 4.09
C ASN A 125 17.06 10.17 3.45
N PHE A 126 16.57 9.17 2.73
CA PHE A 126 15.28 9.17 2.06
C PHE A 126 14.76 7.74 1.94
N VAL A 127 13.44 7.59 1.86
CA VAL A 127 12.79 6.29 1.66
C VAL A 127 12.42 6.14 0.17
N PRO A 128 13.02 5.21 -0.58
CA PRO A 128 12.62 4.95 -1.96
C PRO A 128 11.24 4.28 -2.02
N LEU A 129 10.36 4.76 -2.90
CA LEU A 129 8.99 4.25 -3.03
C LEU A 129 8.96 2.73 -3.32
N LYS A 130 9.80 2.28 -4.24
CA LYS A 130 9.87 0.85 -4.60
C LYS A 130 10.29 -0.02 -3.42
N LYS A 131 11.33 0.41 -2.69
CA LYS A 131 11.83 -0.29 -1.49
C LYS A 131 10.75 -0.36 -0.42
N PHE A 132 10.05 0.75 -0.18
CA PHE A 132 8.98 0.79 0.80
C PHE A 132 7.85 -0.19 0.46
N ARG A 133 7.36 -0.15 -0.78
CA ARG A 133 6.27 -1.02 -1.22
C ARG A 133 6.65 -2.51 -1.22
N ASP A 134 7.82 -2.84 -1.74
CA ASP A 134 8.20 -4.24 -2.02
C ASP A 134 8.86 -4.92 -0.81
N GLU A 135 9.56 -4.17 0.06
CA GLU A 135 10.33 -4.75 1.18
C GLU A 135 9.80 -4.36 2.55
N ILE A 136 9.36 -3.12 2.75
CA ILE A 136 9.00 -2.61 4.09
C ILE A 136 7.55 -2.94 4.43
N LEU A 137 6.60 -2.69 3.53
CA LEU A 137 5.18 -3.00 3.78
C LEU A 137 4.91 -4.47 4.08
N PRO A 138 5.53 -5.46 3.39
CA PRO A 138 5.31 -6.86 3.74
C PRO A 138 5.92 -7.28 5.08
N GLN A 139 6.90 -6.54 5.60
CA GLN A 139 7.56 -6.84 6.88
C GLN A 139 6.80 -6.25 8.08
N GLU A 140 6.15 -5.11 7.90
CA GLU A 140 5.28 -4.47 8.90
C GLU A 140 3.91 -5.16 8.84
N HIS A 141 3.75 -6.31 9.52
CA HIS A 141 2.48 -7.05 9.61
C HIS A 141 1.37 -6.21 10.29
N LEU A 142 0.77 -5.29 9.55
CA LEU A 142 -0.22 -4.35 10.03
C LEU A 142 -1.63 -4.91 9.79
N PRO A 143 -2.49 -4.98 10.82
CA PRO A 143 -3.75 -5.70 10.76
C PRO A 143 -4.78 -5.07 9.80
N SER A 144 -4.71 -3.76 9.52
CA SER A 144 -5.64 -3.08 8.61
C SER A 144 -5.16 -3.05 7.16
N LEU A 145 -3.90 -3.42 6.90
CA LEU A 145 -3.36 -3.57 5.55
C LEU A 145 -3.54 -5.02 5.09
N ALA A 146 -4.50 -5.25 4.18
CA ALA A 146 -4.62 -6.57 3.55
C ALA A 146 -3.33 -6.92 2.79
N ASN A 147 -2.86 -8.18 2.92
CA ASN A 147 -1.61 -8.70 2.34
C ASN A 147 -1.53 -8.74 0.79
N THR A 148 -2.42 -8.04 0.09
CA THR A 148 -2.49 -8.03 -1.37
C THR A 148 -1.79 -6.78 -1.92
N ASP A 149 -0.84 -6.97 -2.85
CA ASP A 149 -0.08 -5.87 -3.49
C ASP A 149 -1.00 -4.80 -4.14
N VAL A 150 -2.16 -5.21 -4.68
CA VAL A 150 -3.17 -4.30 -5.24
C VAL A 150 -3.71 -3.34 -4.18
N HIS A 151 -3.96 -3.85 -2.98
CA HIS A 151 -4.47 -3.05 -1.87
C HIS A 151 -3.41 -2.07 -1.38
N HIS A 152 -2.16 -2.52 -1.24
CA HIS A 152 -1.03 -1.64 -0.87
C HIS A 152 -0.88 -0.47 -1.84
N ARG A 153 -0.99 -0.72 -3.15
CA ARG A 153 -0.93 0.33 -4.17
C ARG A 153 -2.10 1.30 -4.06
N SER A 154 -3.32 0.80 -3.91
CA SER A 154 -4.52 1.64 -3.78
C SER A 154 -4.45 2.56 -2.56
N VAL A 155 -4.00 2.06 -1.41
CA VAL A 155 -3.85 2.84 -0.17
C VAL A 155 -2.71 3.86 -0.29
N LEU A 156 -1.63 3.50 -0.96
CA LEU A 156 -0.51 4.42 -1.20
C LEU A 156 -0.89 5.52 -2.20
N GLU A 157 -1.67 5.19 -3.24
CA GLU A 157 -2.23 6.16 -4.18
C GLU A 157 -3.19 7.13 -3.47
N SER A 158 -4.09 6.63 -2.62
CA SER A 158 -5.01 7.49 -1.86
C SER A 158 -4.26 8.40 -0.88
N ALA A 159 -3.22 7.89 -0.21
CA ALA A 159 -2.39 8.69 0.69
C ALA A 159 -1.58 9.79 -0.03
N ILE A 160 -1.17 9.56 -1.29
CA ILE A 160 -0.54 10.57 -2.14
C ILE A 160 -1.56 11.60 -2.60
N GLU A 161 -2.75 11.17 -3.03
CA GLU A 161 -3.82 12.05 -3.48
C GLU A 161 -4.27 13.01 -2.36
N LYS A 162 -4.42 12.48 -1.14
CA LYS A 162 -4.71 13.25 0.08
C LYS A 162 -3.53 14.09 0.59
N LYS A 163 -2.35 14.00 -0.05
CA LYS A 163 -1.10 14.69 0.32
C LYS A 163 -0.59 14.36 1.72
N PHE A 164 -0.92 13.19 2.25
CA PHE A 164 -0.31 12.66 3.48
C PHE A 164 1.12 12.22 3.23
N VAL A 165 1.41 11.74 2.02
CA VAL A 165 2.74 11.36 1.57
C VAL A 165 3.18 12.29 0.44
N LEU A 166 4.36 12.89 0.61
CA LEU A 166 5.02 13.72 -0.38
C LEU A 166 5.94 12.86 -1.24
N VAL A 167 5.84 13.03 -2.55
CA VAL A 167 6.67 12.31 -3.53
C VAL A 167 7.76 13.24 -4.06
N GLY A 168 9.00 12.76 -4.10
CA GLY A 168 10.16 13.47 -4.63
C GLY A 168 10.94 12.60 -5.62
N LYS A 169 11.93 13.21 -6.29
CA LYS A 169 12.92 12.49 -7.10
C LYS A 169 14.30 12.79 -6.58
N VAL A 170 15.10 11.76 -6.36
CA VAL A 170 16.49 11.87 -5.90
C VAL A 170 17.39 11.10 -6.88
N PRO A 171 18.54 11.66 -7.30
CA PRO A 171 19.48 10.94 -8.15
C PRO A 171 19.95 9.65 -7.47
N ASN A 172 19.92 8.55 -8.21
CA ASN A 172 20.41 7.28 -7.69
C ASN A 172 21.95 7.30 -7.65
N PRO A 173 22.59 7.03 -6.50
CA PRO A 173 24.05 7.02 -6.40
C PRO A 173 24.72 6.01 -7.36
N LYS A 174 24.04 4.91 -7.70
CA LYS A 174 24.56 3.93 -8.67
C LYS A 174 24.37 4.33 -10.12
N SER A 175 23.37 5.15 -10.43
CA SER A 175 23.03 5.54 -11.80
C SER A 175 22.29 6.88 -11.79
N PRO A 176 23.00 8.02 -11.78
CA PRO A 176 22.39 9.35 -11.62
C PRO A 176 21.43 9.71 -12.77
N GLN A 177 21.60 9.11 -13.94
CA GLN A 177 20.70 9.27 -15.10
C GLN A 177 19.29 8.70 -14.86
N PHE A 178 19.14 7.77 -13.90
CA PHE A 178 17.87 7.15 -13.55
C PHE A 178 17.48 7.54 -12.13
N PRO A 179 16.85 8.72 -11.94
CA PRO A 179 16.44 9.18 -10.61
C PRO A 179 15.39 8.26 -10.03
N VAL A 180 15.47 8.06 -8.72
CA VAL A 180 14.55 7.21 -7.96
C VAL A 180 13.47 8.06 -7.33
N THR A 181 12.24 7.56 -7.38
CA THR A 181 11.11 8.17 -6.69
C THR A 181 11.21 7.92 -5.18
N THR A 182 11.23 8.99 -4.41
CA THR A 182 11.29 8.97 -2.96
C THR A 182 9.95 9.37 -2.38
N ILE A 183 9.63 8.84 -1.20
CA ILE A 183 8.46 9.22 -0.43
C ILE A 183 8.90 9.78 0.91
N ARG A 184 8.17 10.79 1.39
CA ARG A 184 8.32 11.36 2.73
C ARG A 184 6.97 11.64 3.34
N LEU A 185 6.88 11.53 4.65
CA LEU A 185 5.65 11.77 5.37
C LEU A 185 5.41 13.28 5.55
N ASN A 186 4.19 13.74 5.29
CA ASN A 186 3.83 15.15 5.46
C ASN A 186 3.48 15.45 6.92
N ARG A 187 4.52 15.65 7.74
CA ARG A 187 4.40 15.95 9.18
C ARG A 187 3.69 17.28 9.48
N LEU A 188 3.43 18.13 8.48
CA LEU A 188 2.73 19.39 8.68
C LEU A 188 1.21 19.20 8.79
N MET A 189 0.67 18.10 8.25
CA MET A 189 -0.78 17.86 8.25
C MET A 189 -1.29 17.46 9.64
N PRO A 190 -2.41 18.05 10.11
CA PRO A 190 -2.96 17.74 11.43
C PRO A 190 -3.43 16.28 11.52
N GLU A 191 -3.94 15.73 10.43
CA GLU A 191 -4.40 14.32 10.33
C GLU A 191 -3.24 13.35 10.52
N VAL A 192 -2.11 13.63 9.86
CA VAL A 192 -0.88 12.83 9.97
C VAL A 192 -0.30 12.91 11.39
N LYS A 193 -0.29 14.10 12.00
CA LYS A 193 0.14 14.27 13.40
C LYS A 193 -0.73 13.50 14.38
N ALA A 194 -2.04 13.52 14.16
CA ALA A 194 -3.00 12.83 15.01
C ALA A 194 -2.82 11.30 14.95
N VAL A 195 -2.58 10.75 13.76
CA VAL A 195 -2.27 9.31 13.58
C VAL A 195 -0.96 8.92 14.24
N LEU A 196 0.09 9.75 14.11
CA LEU A 196 1.38 9.48 14.74
C LEU A 196 1.39 9.73 16.25
N GLY A 197 0.26 10.12 16.85
CA GLY A 197 0.17 10.47 18.25
C GLY A 197 1.06 11.67 18.63
N GLN A 198 1.49 12.46 17.63
CA GLN A 198 2.25 13.70 17.81
C GLN A 198 1.31 14.83 18.21
N ASN A 199 0.57 14.60 19.30
CA ASN A 199 -0.15 15.65 19.98
C ASN A 199 0.88 16.41 20.84
N ALA A 200 1.31 17.57 20.35
CA ALA A 200 1.82 18.68 21.16
C ALA A 200 3.08 18.47 22.03
N SER A 201 4.01 17.55 21.73
CA SER A 201 5.25 17.43 22.52
C SER A 201 6.43 16.79 21.77
N SER A 202 6.83 17.41 20.67
CA SER A 202 8.27 17.52 20.41
C SER A 202 8.61 19.00 20.42
N ASP A 203 8.27 19.61 21.55
CA ASP A 203 9.10 20.65 22.11
C ASP A 203 10.52 20.07 22.21
N LEU A 204 11.28 20.29 21.15
CA LEU A 204 12.60 20.88 21.30
C LEU A 204 12.40 22.27 21.92
N ASP A 205 11.80 22.32 23.11
CA ASP A 205 11.80 23.52 23.92
C ASP A 205 13.27 23.71 24.23
N PHE A 206 13.85 24.70 23.57
CA PHE A 206 15.08 25.27 24.02
C PHE A 206 14.81 25.78 25.44
N HIS A 207 15.15 24.97 26.43
CA HIS A 207 15.24 25.39 27.82
C HIS A 207 16.60 26.05 27.96
N PRO A 208 16.70 27.39 27.93
CA PRO A 208 17.98 28.05 28.11
C PRO A 208 18.49 27.64 29.48
N VAL A 209 19.66 27.01 29.54
CA VAL A 209 20.30 26.71 30.82
C VAL A 209 20.75 28.03 31.41
N GLU A 210 20.24 28.40 32.57
CA GLU A 210 20.73 29.56 33.32
C GLU A 210 22.19 29.31 33.69
N ILE A 211 23.11 29.95 32.99
CA ILE A 211 24.54 29.92 33.31
C ILE A 211 24.75 30.85 34.51
N SER A 212 25.38 30.36 35.57
CA SER A 212 25.72 31.18 36.74
C SER A 212 26.72 32.29 36.34
N GLY A 213 26.30 33.55 36.43
CA GLY A 213 27.13 34.71 36.14
C GLY A 213 26.32 35.98 35.90
N GLU A 214 26.97 37.14 35.89
CA GLU A 214 26.33 38.37 35.42
C GLU A 214 26.02 38.24 33.92
N PRO A 215 24.86 38.75 33.45
CA PRO A 215 24.53 38.70 32.03
C PRO A 215 25.54 39.54 31.24
N LEU A 216 25.88 39.08 30.04
CA LEU A 216 26.84 39.74 29.14
C LEU A 216 26.50 41.24 28.91
N SER A 217 25.21 41.58 28.95
CA SER A 217 24.71 42.96 28.87
C SER A 217 25.24 43.86 29.98
N ALA A 218 25.42 43.34 31.20
CA ALA A 218 25.98 44.08 32.33
C ALA A 218 27.49 44.34 32.15
N THR A 219 28.23 43.37 31.62
CA THR A 219 29.68 43.50 31.37
C THR A 219 29.97 44.56 30.30
N ILE A 220 29.22 44.55 29.19
CA ILE A 220 29.41 45.48 28.07
C ILE A 220 29.12 46.94 28.48
N LEU A 221 28.15 47.16 29.38
CA LEU A 221 27.83 48.50 29.89
C LEU A 221 28.89 49.06 30.85
N ARG A 222 29.63 48.19 31.56
CA ARG A 222 30.75 48.61 32.41
C ARG A 222 31.98 48.99 31.59
N GLU A 223 32.26 48.26 30.50
CA GLU A 223 33.44 48.49 29.67
C GLU A 223 33.35 49.76 28.80
N ARG A 224 32.13 50.27 28.56
CA ARG A 224 31.89 51.51 27.79
C ARG A 224 31.82 52.80 28.64
N ARG A 225 32.03 52.72 29.95
CA ARG A 225 32.18 53.89 30.84
C ARG A 225 33.65 54.11 31.16
#